data_AF-A0A2A5VF73-F1
#
_entry.id   AF-A0A2A5VF73-F1
#
_cell.length_a   1.000
_cell.length_b   1.000
_cell.length_c   1.000
_cell.angle_alpha   90.00
_cell.angle_beta   90.00
_cell.angle_gamma   90.00
#
_symmetry.space_group_name_H-M   'P 1'
#
loop_
_entity.id
_entity.type
_entity.pdbx_description
1 polymer ?
#
loop_
_entity_poly.entity_id
_entity_poly.type
_entity_poly.pdbx_seq_one_letter_code
_entity_poly.pdbx_strand_id
1 'polypeptide(L)'
;MRVITASTSLGTFVFVLLLLQEVNSHSMWNQDISPNSPTTLDFADAIFNEWAIATIILGILLAMAMIGASYLVRDERLINLVWDIRGDVSEELENISKFKKFTKDSQTMEEE
;
A
#
# COMPACT_ATOMS: atom_id res chain seq x y z
N MET A 1 27.59 4.48 -9.62
CA MET A 1 26.28 4.35 -8.94
C MET A 1 26.06 2.98 -8.30
N ARG A 2 26.17 1.85 -9.02
CA ARG A 2 25.93 0.50 -8.45
C ARG A 2 26.71 0.17 -7.17
N VAL A 3 27.98 0.57 -7.06
CA VAL A 3 28.81 0.33 -5.86
C VAL A 3 28.28 1.08 -4.64
N ILE A 4 27.80 2.31 -4.83
CA ILE A 4 27.23 3.14 -3.75
C ILE A 4 25.90 2.52 -3.30
N THR A 5 25.05 2.11 -4.25
CA THR A 5 23.79 1.40 -3.95
C THR A 5 24.03 0.09 -3.20
N ALA A 6 25.01 -0.71 -3.63
CA ALA A 6 25.38 -1.95 -2.96
C ALA A 6 25.91 -1.69 -1.54
N SER A 7 26.73 -0.66 -1.34
CA SER A 7 27.24 -0.28 -0.02
C SER A 7 26.14 0.19 0.92
N THR A 8 25.17 0.98 0.44
CA THR A 8 24.03 1.42 1.24
C THR A 8 23.15 0.24 1.63
N SER A 9 22.83 -0.66 0.67
CA SER A 9 22.02 -1.86 0.94
C SER A 9 22.68 -2.80 1.95
N LEU A 10 24.01 -2.96 1.86
CA LEU A 10 24.76 -3.77 2.81
C LEU A 10 24.80 -3.11 4.19
N GLY A 11 25.00 -1.79 4.24
CA GLY A 11 24.98 -1.01 5.47
C GLY A 11 23.63 -1.06 6.19
N THR A 12 22.51 -0.92 5.47
CA THR A 12 21.17 -1.04 6.07
C THR A 12 20.91 -2.44 6.57
N PHE A 13 21.39 -3.46 5.86
CA PHE A 13 21.27 -4.85 6.30
C PHE A 13 22.03 -5.11 7.61
N VAL A 14 23.28 -4.66 7.70
CA VAL A 14 24.09 -4.76 8.92
C VAL A 14 23.48 -3.95 10.06
N PHE A 15 22.96 -2.75 9.76
CA PHE A 15 22.29 -1.90 10.75
C PHE A 15 21.06 -2.58 11.35
N VAL A 16 20.21 -3.20 10.52
CA VAL A 16 19.05 -3.98 11.00
C VAL A 16 19.48 -5.15 11.87
N LEU A 17 20.56 -5.85 11.51
CA LEU A 17 21.09 -6.94 12.35
C LEU A 17 21.60 -6.44 13.70
N LEU A 18 22.27 -5.28 13.74
CA LEU A 18 22.71 -4.67 15.00
C LEU A 18 21.52 -4.26 15.87
N LEU A 19 20.48 -3.68 15.28
CA LEU A 19 19.26 -3.36 16.03
C LEU A 19 18.59 -4.62 16.58
N LEU A 20 18.50 -5.69 15.78
CA LEU A 20 17.99 -6.97 16.25
C LEU A 20 18.83 -7.53 17.40
N GLN A 21 20.15 -7.44 17.32
CA GLN A 21 21.03 -7.87 18.39
C GLN A 21 20.78 -7.10 19.69
N GLU A 22 20.69 -5.76 19.64
CA GLU A 22 20.44 -4.94 20.82
C GLU A 22 19.04 -5.13 21.41
N VAL A 23 18.03 -5.35 20.56
CA VAL A 23 16.68 -5.67 21.04
C VAL A 23 16.69 -7.01 21.77
N ASN A 24 17.37 -8.02 21.24
CA ASN A 24 17.44 -9.36 21.85
C ASN A 24 18.40 -9.46 23.05
N SER A 25 19.42 -8.60 23.13
CA SER A 25 20.35 -8.54 24.26
C SER A 25 19.73 -7.87 25.50
N HIS A 26 18.57 -7.21 25.34
CA HIS A 26 17.94 -6.49 26.43
C HIS A 26 17.59 -7.41 27.59
N SER A 27 17.99 -7.00 28.80
CA SER A 27 17.73 -7.71 30.06
C SER A 27 16.26 -7.99 30.38
N MET A 28 15.30 -7.43 29.61
CA MET A 28 13.87 -7.75 29.72
C MET A 28 13.58 -9.18 29.26
N TRP A 29 14.34 -9.72 28.31
CA TRP A 29 14.16 -11.08 27.79
C TRP A 29 14.83 -12.16 28.64
N ASN A 30 15.85 -11.79 29.43
CA ASN A 30 16.60 -12.67 30.32
C ASN A 30 16.00 -12.76 31.73
N GLN A 31 14.84 -12.14 31.96
CA GLN A 31 14.10 -12.33 33.20
C GLN A 31 13.39 -13.68 33.10
N ASP A 32 13.79 -14.63 33.95
CA ASP A 32 12.90 -15.73 34.33
C ASP A 32 11.55 -15.10 34.70
N ILE A 33 10.46 -15.67 34.18
CA ILE A 33 9.09 -15.22 34.43
C ILE A 33 9.00 -14.88 35.91
N SER A 34 8.88 -13.59 36.22
CA SER A 34 8.79 -13.13 37.59
C SER A 34 7.66 -13.92 38.25
N PRO A 35 7.78 -14.36 39.50
CA PRO A 35 6.66 -15.01 40.19
C PRO A 35 5.39 -14.15 40.22
N ASN A 36 5.51 -12.85 39.91
CA ASN A 36 4.42 -11.88 39.71
C ASN A 36 4.20 -11.47 38.24
N SER A 37 4.77 -12.17 37.26
CA SER A 37 4.49 -11.92 35.85
C SER A 37 3.02 -12.25 35.57
N PRO A 38 2.28 -11.37 34.88
CA PRO A 38 0.87 -11.61 34.55
C PRO A 38 0.75 -12.92 33.77
N THR A 39 -0.18 -13.78 34.20
CA THR A 39 -0.52 -14.94 33.39
C THR A 39 -1.25 -14.51 32.12
N THR A 40 -1.31 -15.37 31.12
CA THR A 40 -2.13 -15.11 29.92
C THR A 40 -3.59 -14.83 30.28
N LEU A 41 -4.08 -15.42 31.37
CA LEU A 41 -5.42 -15.19 31.88
C LEU A 41 -5.56 -13.78 32.47
N ASP A 42 -4.61 -13.34 33.28
CA ASP A 42 -4.61 -11.98 33.86
C ASP A 42 -4.48 -10.91 32.76
N PHE A 43 -3.70 -11.19 31.72
CA PHE A 43 -3.60 -10.30 30.57
C PHE A 43 -4.90 -10.22 29.76
N ALA A 44 -5.57 -11.35 29.54
CA ALA A 44 -6.86 -11.37 28.86
C ALA A 44 -7.91 -10.60 29.67
N ASP A 45 -7.95 -10.79 30.99
CA ASP A 45 -8.83 -10.06 31.89
C ASP A 45 -8.54 -8.55 31.82
N ALA A 46 -7.27 -8.15 31.88
CA ALA A 46 -6.87 -6.76 31.75
C ALA A 46 -7.29 -6.14 30.41
N ILE A 47 -7.13 -6.83 29.27
CA ILE A 47 -7.48 -6.28 27.95
C ILE A 47 -9.00 -6.23 27.71
N PHE A 48 -9.75 -7.25 28.16
CA PHE A 48 -11.17 -7.37 27.88
C PHE A 48 -12.09 -6.74 28.92
N ASN A 49 -11.63 -6.57 30.16
CA ASN A 49 -12.42 -5.95 31.22
C ASN A 49 -11.85 -4.58 31.62
N GLU A 50 -10.62 -4.49 32.11
CA GLU A 50 -10.06 -3.24 32.64
C GLU A 50 -9.79 -2.19 31.55
N TRP A 51 -9.20 -2.62 30.44
CA TRP A 51 -8.78 -1.78 29.32
C TRP A 51 -9.70 -1.91 28.10
N ALA A 52 -10.89 -2.49 28.28
CA ALA A 52 -11.83 -2.82 27.21
C ALA A 52 -12.08 -1.63 26.25
N ILE A 53 -12.28 -0.43 26.81
CA ILE A 53 -12.56 0.77 26.03
C ILE A 53 -11.36 1.19 25.16
N ALA A 54 -10.14 1.09 25.69
CA ALA A 54 -8.92 1.41 24.95
C ALA A 54 -8.71 0.39 23.81
N THR A 55 -8.97 -0.89 24.06
CA THR A 55 -8.91 -1.96 23.06
C THR A 55 -9.90 -1.72 21.92
N ILE A 56 -11.13 -1.29 22.22
CA ILE A 56 -12.14 -0.95 21.21
C ILE A 56 -11.67 0.23 20.35
N ILE A 57 -11.19 1.30 20.98
CA ILE A 57 -10.70 2.49 20.26
C ILE A 57 -9.51 2.12 19.37
N LEU A 58 -8.58 1.30 19.87
CA LEU A 58 -7.46 0.79 19.08
C LEU A 58 -7.95 -0.01 17.86
N GLY A 59 -8.95 -0.88 18.04
CA GLY A 59 -9.56 -1.63 16.94
C GLY A 59 -10.18 -0.73 15.87
N ILE A 60 -10.86 0.35 16.28
CA ILE A 60 -11.43 1.34 15.35
C ILE A 60 -10.33 2.09 14.60
N LEU A 61 -9.27 2.50 15.30
CA LEU A 61 -8.11 3.15 14.67
C LEU A 61 -7.42 2.23 13.67
N LEU A 62 -7.27 0.95 14.01
CA LEU A 62 -6.71 -0.06 13.13
C LEU A 62 -7.59 -0.26 11.87
N ALA A 63 -8.92 -0.32 12.05
CA ALA A 63 -9.86 -0.43 10.94
C ALA A 63 -9.80 0.81 10.02
N MET A 64 -9.73 2.01 10.58
CA MET A 64 -9.56 3.26 9.82
C MET A 64 -8.26 3.24 9.02
N ALA A 65 -7.16 2.74 9.60
CA ALA A 65 -5.90 2.59 8.89
C ALA A 65 -6.00 1.60 7.72
N MET A 66 -6.65 0.45 7.90
CA MET A 66 -6.85 -0.52 6.81
C MET A 66 -7.69 0.05 5.66
N ILE A 67 -8.74 0.80 5.99
CA ILE A 67 -9.58 1.47 4.98
C ILE A 67 -8.77 2.54 4.23
N GLY A 68 -8.00 3.35 4.96
CA GLY A 68 -7.11 4.36 4.38
C GLY A 68 -6.10 3.75 3.41
N ALA A 69 -5.41 2.69 3.83
CA ALA A 69 -4.46 1.97 2.99
C ALA A 69 -5.11 1.38 1.73
N SER A 70 -6.33 0.83 1.84
CA SER A 70 -7.05 0.33 0.68
C SER A 70 -7.46 1.45 -0.29
N TYR A 71 -7.68 2.67 0.19
CA TYR A 71 -8.02 3.81 -0.67
C TYR A 71 -6.79 4.33 -1.43
N LEU A 72 -5.62 4.36 -0.80
CA LEU A 72 -4.35 4.71 -1.45
C LEU A 72 -4.06 3.83 -2.69
N VAL A 73 -4.21 2.50 -2.56
CA VAL A 73 -4.02 1.56 -3.69
C VAL A 73 -5.16 1.63 -4.72
N ARG A 74 -6.38 1.97 -4.28
CA ARG A 74 -7.52 2.12 -5.20
C ARG A 74 -7.35 3.36 -6.08
N ASP A 75 -6.85 4.45 -5.53
CA ASP A 75 -6.68 5.72 -6.24
C ASP A 75 -5.71 5.57 -7.43
N GLU A 76 -4.55 4.94 -7.21
CA GLU A 76 -3.59 4.66 -8.30
C GLU A 76 -4.19 3.77 -9.40
N ARG A 77 -4.99 2.77 -9.02
CA ARG A 77 -5.62 1.86 -9.99
C ARG A 77 -6.75 2.54 -10.77
N LEU A 78 -7.51 3.43 -10.12
CA LEU A 78 -8.56 4.20 -10.78
C LEU A 78 -7.98 5.17 -11.80
N ILE A 79 -6.87 5.85 -11.48
CA ILE A 79 -6.21 6.78 -12.39
C ILE A 79 -5.69 6.06 -13.63
N ASN A 80 -5.01 4.92 -13.46
CA ASN A 80 -4.56 4.12 -14.59
C ASN A 80 -5.73 3.66 -15.46
N LEU A 81 -6.82 3.20 -14.85
CA LEU A 81 -7.99 2.75 -15.59
C LEU A 81 -8.67 3.88 -16.37
N VAL A 82 -8.74 5.09 -15.79
CA VAL A 82 -9.30 6.27 -16.48
C VAL A 82 -8.42 6.69 -17.65
N TRP A 83 -7.11 6.61 -17.52
CA TRP A 83 -6.19 6.91 -18.60
C TRP A 83 -6.30 5.90 -19.75
N ASP A 84 -6.42 4.60 -19.42
CA ASP A 84 -6.63 3.51 -20.38
C ASP A 84 -7.94 3.72 -21.18
N ILE A 85 -9.07 3.93 -20.49
CA ILE A 85 -10.37 4.17 -21.12
C ILE A 85 -10.36 5.45 -21.97
N ARG A 86 -9.69 6.52 -21.51
CA ARG A 86 -9.60 7.77 -22.27
C ARG A 86 -8.74 7.60 -23.53
N GLY A 87 -7.66 6.82 -23.46
CA GLY A 87 -6.82 6.46 -24.60
C GLY A 87 -7.65 5.76 -25.68
N ASP A 88 -8.29 4.65 -25.32
CA ASP A 88 -9.09 3.82 -26.22
C ASP A 88 -10.18 4.62 -26.95
N VAL A 89 -10.96 5.42 -26.20
CA VAL A 89 -12.03 6.23 -26.79
C VAL A 89 -11.47 7.30 -27.73
N SER A 90 -10.33 7.91 -27.40
CA SER A 90 -9.75 8.95 -28.26
C SER A 90 -9.24 8.41 -29.60
N GLU A 91 -8.63 7.21 -29.59
CA GLU A 91 -8.18 6.54 -30.82
C GLU A 91 -9.36 6.12 -31.70
N GLU A 92 -10.43 5.61 -31.08
CA GLU A 92 -11.65 5.22 -31.80
C GLU A 92 -12.30 6.43 -32.49
N LEU A 93 -12.38 7.58 -31.80
CA LEU A 93 -12.90 8.83 -32.38
C LEU A 93 -12.02 9.37 -33.52
N GLU A 94 -10.69 9.25 -33.41
CA GLU A 94 -9.79 9.65 -34.51
C GLU A 94 -9.99 8.78 -35.76
N ASN A 95 -10.13 7.46 -35.58
CA ASN A 95 -10.38 6.53 -36.69
C ASN A 95 -11.71 6.80 -37.38
N ILE A 96 -12.79 7.06 -36.63
CA ILE A 96 -14.09 7.41 -37.20
C ILE A 96 -14.01 8.74 -37.97
N SER A 97 -13.28 9.72 -37.44
CA SER A 97 -13.04 11.02 -38.11
C SER A 97 -12.28 10.85 -39.42
N LYS A 98 -11.19 10.08 -39.44
CA LYS A 98 -10.42 9.75 -40.65
C LYS A 98 -11.27 9.04 -41.69
N PHE A 99 -12.07 8.06 -41.28
CA PHE A 99 -12.97 7.35 -42.18
C PHE A 99 -14.04 8.26 -42.78
N LYS A 100 -14.64 9.14 -41.98
CA LYS A 100 -15.61 10.14 -42.45
C LYS A 100 -15.00 11.15 -43.41
N LYS A 101 -13.74 11.54 -43.21
CA LYS A 101 -13.02 12.41 -44.14
C LYS A 101 -12.72 11.71 -45.46
N PHE A 102 -12.24 10.47 -45.39
CA PHE A 102 -11.95 9.65 -46.58
C PHE A 102 -13.19 9.45 -47.46
N THR A 103 -14.31 9.10 -46.85
CA THR A 103 -15.60 8.93 -47.56
C THR A 103 -16.13 10.24 -48.15
N LYS A 104 -15.89 11.37 -47.49
CA LYS A 104 -16.26 12.69 -48.04
C LYS A 104 -15.39 13.05 -49.25
N ASP A 105 -14.07 12.85 -49.14
CA ASP A 105 -13.13 13.18 -50.22
C ASP A 105 -13.38 12.32 -51.48
N SER A 106 -13.82 11.06 -51.32
CA SER A 106 -14.20 10.20 -52.45
C SER A 106 -15.45 10.65 -53.19
N GLN A 107 -16.45 11.25 -52.51
CA GLN A 107 -17.67 11.73 -53.17
C GLN A 107 -17.45 13.05 -53.92
N THR A 108 -16.52 13.89 -53.44
CA THR A 108 -16.13 15.12 -54.16
C THR A 108 -15.31 14.87 -55.42
N MET A 109 -14.70 13.70 -55.60
CA MET A 109 -13.97 13.33 -56.83
C MET A 109 -14.85 12.65 -57.89
N GLU A 110 -16.10 12.28 -57.56
CA GLU A 110 -17.08 11.78 -58.53
C GLU A 110 -17.98 12.90 -59.11
N GLU A 111 -17.92 14.12 -58.56
CA GLU A 111 -18.72 15.28 -59.00
C GLU A 111 -17.94 16.30 -59.88
N GLU A 112 -16.64 16.10 -60.14
CA GLU A 112 -15.83 16.81 -61.17
C GLU A 112 -15.63 15.95 -62.42
#